data_AF-A0A9D4WVY1-F1
#
_entry.id   AF-A0A9D4WVY1-F1
#
_cell.length_a   1.000
_cell.length_b   1.000
_cell.length_c   1.000
_cell.angle_alpha   90.00
_cell.angle_beta   90.00
_cell.angle_gamma   90.00
#
_symmetry.space_group_name_H-M   'P 1'
#
loop_
_entity.id
_entity.type
_entity.pdbx_description
1 polymer ?
#
loop_
_entity_poly.entity_id
_entity_poly.type
_entity_poly.pdbx_seq_one_letter_code
_entity_poly.pdbx_strand_id
1 'polypeptide(L)'
;MWFLISKVEISFTHIIKSVEPAFSVLVSRFLFGESFPLQVYLSLLPIIGGCALAVVTELNFNMIGFMGAMISNVAFVFRNIFPKKGMKGMYVSGMNYYAFLSISSLLLSTPFAIVVQGPTLWVAGWQTTVSQIGPNFVW
;
A
#
# COMPACT_ATOMS: atom_id res chain seq x y z
N MET A 1 -2.14 2.38 -0.23
CA MET A 1 -2.62 1.70 1.01
C MET A 1 -3.27 2.62 2.02
N TRP A 2 -2.57 3.59 2.62
CA TRP A 2 -3.15 4.49 3.65
C TRP A 2 -4.40 5.24 3.17
N PHE A 3 -4.43 5.66 1.91
CA PHE A 3 -5.58 6.34 1.31
C PHE A 3 -6.81 5.46 1.08
N LEU A 4 -6.64 4.14 1.17
CA LEU A 4 -7.70 3.14 0.95
C LEU A 4 -8.24 2.63 2.29
N ILE A 5 -7.37 2.58 3.31
CA ILE A 5 -7.71 2.33 4.72
C ILE A 5 -8.79 3.30 5.22
N SER A 6 -8.80 4.55 4.75
CA SER A 6 -9.76 5.57 5.18
C SER A 6 -11.13 5.46 4.52
N LYS A 7 -11.27 4.57 3.53
CA LYS A 7 -12.48 4.37 2.73
C LYS A 7 -13.20 3.06 3.03
N VAL A 8 -12.63 2.21 3.89
CA VAL A 8 -13.14 0.87 4.19
C VAL A 8 -13.02 0.59 5.70
N GLU A 9 -13.83 -0.31 6.24
CA GLU A 9 -13.75 -0.70 7.64
C GLU A 9 -12.36 -1.27 8.02
N ILE A 10 -11.99 -1.05 9.28
CA ILE A 10 -10.73 -1.52 9.86
C ILE A 10 -10.59 -3.04 9.78
N SER A 11 -11.68 -3.79 9.98
CA SER A 11 -11.69 -5.25 9.88
C SER A 11 -11.27 -5.75 8.49
N PHE A 12 -11.82 -5.13 7.43
CA PHE A 12 -11.50 -5.47 6.05
C PHE A 12 -10.05 -5.16 5.68
N THR A 13 -9.52 -4.08 6.23
CA THR A 13 -8.11 -3.71 6.08
C THR A 13 -7.15 -4.80 6.56
N HIS A 14 -7.43 -5.40 7.73
CA HIS A 14 -6.60 -6.46 8.28
C HIS A 14 -6.62 -7.72 7.41
N ILE A 15 -7.75 -8.00 6.77
CA ILE A 15 -7.89 -9.11 5.81
C ILE A 15 -7.07 -8.84 4.54
N ILE A 16 -7.17 -7.65 3.94
CA ILE A 16 -6.38 -7.27 2.74
C ILE A 16 -4.88 -7.41 3.00
N LYS A 17 -4.40 -6.93 4.16
CA LYS A 17 -2.99 -7.06 4.56
C LYS A 17 -2.55 -8.52 4.66
N SER A 18 -3.43 -9.37 5.19
CA SER A 18 -3.14 -10.80 5.37
C SER A 18 -3.12 -11.57 4.04
N VAL A 19 -3.81 -11.06 3.01
CA VAL A 19 -3.85 -11.63 1.65
C VAL A 19 -2.64 -11.20 0.80
N GLU A 20 -1.93 -10.14 1.18
CA GLU A 20 -0.74 -9.64 0.47
C GLU A 20 0.30 -10.73 0.10
N PRO A 21 0.71 -11.65 1.01
CA PRO A 21 1.64 -12.72 0.66
C PRO A 21 1.06 -13.75 -0.34
N ALA A 22 -0.23 -14.07 -0.25
CA ALA A 22 -0.90 -14.96 -1.19
C ALA A 22 -0.95 -14.37 -2.60
N PHE A 23 -1.28 -13.07 -2.69
CA PHE A 23 -1.28 -12.35 -3.95
C PHE A 23 0.14 -12.25 -4.55
N SER A 24 1.17 -12.14 -3.70
CA SER A 24 2.58 -12.18 -4.11
C SER A 24 2.95 -13.48 -4.82
N VAL A 25 2.54 -14.60 -4.25
CA VAL A 25 2.76 -15.93 -4.83
C VAL A 25 2.01 -16.06 -6.16
N LEU A 26 0.76 -15.59 -6.23
CA LEU A 26 -0.07 -15.71 -7.42
C LEU A 26 0.49 -14.87 -8.58
N VAL A 27 0.87 -13.62 -8.31
CA VAL A 27 1.49 -12.72 -9.31
C VAL A 27 2.88 -13.22 -9.72
N SER A 28 3.69 -13.70 -8.77
CA SER A 28 5.00 -14.27 -9.10
C SER A 28 4.88 -15.53 -9.96
N ARG A 29 3.87 -16.36 -9.71
CA ARG A 29 3.52 -17.50 -10.58
C ARG A 29 3.10 -17.04 -11.98
N PHE A 30 2.23 -16.04 -12.10
CA PHE A 30 1.68 -15.60 -13.38
C PHE A 30 2.70 -14.83 -14.24
N LEU A 31 3.47 -13.93 -13.63
CA LEU A 31 4.46 -13.11 -14.35
C LEU A 31 5.81 -13.79 -14.55
N PHE A 32 6.25 -14.62 -13.60
CA PHE A 32 7.59 -15.21 -13.63
C PHE A 32 7.61 -16.74 -13.79
N GLY A 33 6.46 -17.41 -13.77
CA GLY A 33 6.37 -18.87 -14.01
C GLY A 33 6.99 -19.74 -12.91
N GLU A 34 7.37 -19.20 -11.75
CA GLU A 34 7.98 -19.98 -10.66
C GLU A 34 6.97 -20.98 -10.07
N SER A 35 7.38 -22.24 -9.91
CA SER A 35 6.54 -23.31 -9.32
C SER A 35 6.77 -23.38 -7.82
N PHE A 36 5.71 -23.14 -7.06
CA PHE A 36 5.72 -23.27 -5.60
C PHE A 36 5.29 -24.69 -5.17
N PRO A 37 5.70 -25.17 -3.98
CA PRO A 37 5.31 -26.48 -3.48
C PRO A 37 3.79 -26.56 -3.22
N LEU A 38 3.25 -27.78 -3.27
CA LEU A 38 1.81 -28.06 -3.19
C LEU A 38 1.13 -27.49 -1.92
N GLN A 39 1.88 -27.35 -0.83
CA GLN A 39 1.45 -26.72 0.42
C GLN A 39 1.03 -25.25 0.25
N VAL A 40 1.69 -24.51 -0.66
CA VAL A 40 1.37 -23.11 -0.95
C VAL A 40 0.06 -23.00 -1.74
N TYR A 41 -0.23 -23.98 -2.60
CA TYR A 41 -1.51 -24.04 -3.31
C TYR A 41 -2.67 -24.36 -2.35
N LEU A 42 -2.45 -25.28 -1.40
CA LEU A 42 -3.45 -25.61 -0.39
C LEU A 42 -3.74 -24.44 0.56
N SER A 43 -2.75 -23.60 0.89
CA SER A 43 -2.98 -22.40 1.70
C SER A 43 -3.61 -21.25 0.90
N LEU A 44 -3.44 -21.21 -0.43
CA LEU A 44 -4.05 -20.18 -1.28
C LEU A 44 -5.59 -20.29 -1.32
N LEU A 45 -6.10 -21.52 -1.29
CA LEU A 45 -7.53 -21.83 -1.38
C LEU A 45 -8.36 -21.22 -0.23
N PRO A 46 -8.02 -21.42 1.07
CA PRO A 46 -8.73 -20.79 2.18
C PRO A 46 -8.48 -19.28 2.25
N ILE A 47 -7.35 -18.76 1.77
CA ILE A 47 -7.08 -17.32 1.75
C ILE A 47 -8.01 -16.61 0.75
N ILE A 48 -8.12 -17.14 -0.47
CA ILE A 48 -9.03 -16.61 -1.49
C ILE A 48 -10.49 -16.77 -1.02
N GLY A 49 -10.84 -17.93 -0.43
CA GLY A 49 -12.16 -18.17 0.14
C GLY A 49 -12.52 -17.19 1.26
N GLY A 50 -11.60 -16.95 2.20
CA GLY A 50 -11.78 -15.99 3.29
C GLY A 50 -11.90 -14.54 2.79
N CYS A 51 -11.15 -14.17 1.74
CA CYS A 51 -11.27 -12.86 1.12
C CYS A 51 -12.62 -12.67 0.42
N ALA A 52 -13.07 -13.67 -0.33
CA ALA A 52 -14.38 -13.66 -0.99
C ALA A 52 -15.53 -13.58 0.02
N LEU A 53 -15.46 -14.37 1.11
CA LEU A 53 -16.44 -14.30 2.19
C LEU A 53 -16.46 -12.93 2.87
N ALA A 54 -15.30 -12.37 3.19
CA ALA A 54 -15.19 -11.05 3.82
C ALA A 54 -15.76 -9.92 2.95
N VAL A 55 -15.56 -10.00 1.63
CA VAL A 55 -16.14 -9.08 0.65
C VAL A 55 -17.67 -9.16 0.63
N VAL A 56 -18.22 -10.37 0.69
CA VAL A 56 -19.68 -10.60 0.62
C VAL A 56 -20.37 -10.22 1.94
N THR A 57 -19.69 -10.39 3.08
CA THR A 57 -20.25 -10.06 4.41
C THR A 57 -20.16 -8.57 4.76
N GLU A 58 -19.47 -7.76 3.95
CA GLU A 58 -19.33 -6.34 4.24
C GLU A 58 -20.56 -5.53 3.81
N LEU A 59 -21.14 -4.80 4.77
CA LEU A 59 -22.34 -3.98 4.57
C LEU A 59 -22.00 -2.65 3.88
N ASN A 60 -20.76 -2.16 4.03
CA ASN A 60 -20.28 -0.92 3.41
C ASN A 60 -19.33 -1.19 2.23
N PHE A 61 -19.74 -2.07 1.33
CA PHE A 61 -18.88 -2.48 0.23
C PHE A 61 -18.59 -1.32 -0.75
N ASN A 62 -17.41 -0.71 -0.60
CA ASN A 62 -16.91 0.29 -1.53
C ASN A 62 -16.01 -0.36 -2.58
N MET A 63 -16.56 -0.62 -3.76
CA MET A 63 -15.85 -1.22 -4.90
C MET A 63 -14.56 -0.46 -5.27
N ILE A 64 -14.55 0.88 -5.13
CA ILE A 64 -13.38 1.71 -5.42
C ILE A 64 -12.27 1.46 -4.39
N GLY A 65 -12.64 1.33 -3.12
CA GLY A 65 -11.73 0.96 -2.04
C GLY A 65 -11.14 -0.44 -2.25
N PHE A 66 -11.97 -1.40 -2.65
CA PHE A 66 -11.55 -2.77 -2.95
C PHE A 66 -10.57 -2.85 -4.14
N MET A 67 -10.92 -2.26 -5.28
CA MET A 67 -10.07 -2.25 -6.46
C MET A 67 -8.74 -1.53 -6.19
N GLY A 68 -8.77 -0.40 -5.48
CA GLY A 68 -7.54 0.29 -5.08
C GLY A 68 -6.68 -0.51 -4.11
N ALA A 69 -7.30 -1.28 -3.20
CA ALA A 69 -6.59 -2.18 -2.29
C ALA A 69 -5.90 -3.32 -3.04
N MET A 70 -6.57 -3.94 -4.01
CA MET A 70 -5.97 -4.94 -4.89
C MET A 70 -4.79 -4.38 -5.69
N ILE A 71 -4.95 -3.20 -6.29
CA ILE A 71 -3.85 -2.52 -7.03
C ILE A 71 -2.67 -2.20 -6.09
N SER A 72 -2.95 -1.76 -4.86
CA SER A 72 -1.88 -1.52 -3.86
C SER A 72 -1.14 -2.81 -3.52
N ASN A 73 -1.85 -3.93 -3.32
CA ASN A 73 -1.24 -5.23 -3.06
C ASN A 73 -0.33 -5.65 -4.22
N VAL A 74 -0.77 -5.50 -5.47
CA VAL A 74 0.05 -5.75 -6.67
C VAL A 74 1.34 -4.90 -6.61
N ALA A 75 1.23 -3.60 -6.33
CA ALA A 75 2.38 -2.70 -6.26
C ALA A 75 3.36 -3.07 -5.13
N PHE A 76 2.86 -3.50 -3.96
CA PHE A 76 3.73 -3.98 -2.87
C PHE A 76 4.43 -5.28 -3.23
N VAL A 77 3.73 -6.20 -3.89
CA VAL A 77 4.33 -7.44 -4.41
C VAL A 77 5.47 -7.13 -5.36
N PHE A 78 5.26 -6.22 -6.31
CA PHE A 78 6.33 -5.76 -7.21
C PHE A 78 7.49 -5.17 -6.42
N ARG A 79 7.23 -4.28 -5.45
CA ARG A 79 8.25 -3.70 -4.58
C ARG A 79 8.99 -4.75 -3.74
N ASN A 80 8.34 -5.86 -3.39
CA ASN A 80 8.94 -6.94 -2.60
C ASN A 80 9.77 -7.92 -3.45
N ILE A 81 9.39 -8.15 -4.71
CA ILE A 81 10.06 -9.09 -5.61
C ILE A 81 11.20 -8.43 -6.40
N PHE A 82 11.01 -7.21 -6.91
CA PHE A 82 12.00 -6.52 -7.76
C PHE A 82 13.39 -6.40 -7.11
N PRO A 83 13.51 -5.94 -5.85
CA PRO A 83 14.80 -5.83 -5.20
C PRO A 83 15.45 -7.20 -4.98
N LYS A 84 14.67 -8.21 -4.58
CA LYS A 84 15.18 -9.58 -4.37
C LYS A 84 15.72 -10.20 -5.65
N LYS A 85 15.09 -9.94 -6.80
CA LYS A 85 15.53 -10.44 -8.11
C LYS A 85 16.69 -9.63 -8.68
N GLY A 86 16.69 -8.31 -8.54
CA GLY A 86 17.82 -7.44 -8.95
C GLY A 86 19.10 -7.74 -8.18
N MET A 87 18.99 -8.07 -6.88
CA MET A 87 20.11 -8.48 -6.04
C MET A 87 20.74 -9.83 -6.44
N LYS A 88 20.04 -10.69 -7.19
CA LYS A 88 20.63 -11.93 -7.73
C LYS A 88 21.53 -11.71 -8.95
N GLY A 89 21.41 -10.57 -9.62
CA GLY A 89 22.14 -10.27 -10.87
C GLY A 89 23.28 -9.25 -10.75
N MET A 90 23.34 -8.49 -9.65
CA MET A 90 24.38 -7.47 -9.44
C MET A 90 24.99 -7.62 -8.03
N TYR A 91 26.32 -7.58 -7.92
CA TYR A 91 27.11 -7.60 -6.68
C TYR A 91 26.96 -6.32 -5.83
N VAL A 92 25.78 -5.71 -5.82
CA VAL A 92 25.50 -4.48 -5.07
C VAL A 92 24.92 -4.88 -3.72
N SER A 93 25.59 -4.47 -2.65
CA SER A 93 25.12 -4.64 -1.27
C SER A 93 23.63 -4.30 -1.15
N GLY A 94 22.83 -5.21 -0.58
CA GLY A 94 21.37 -5.03 -0.44
C GLY A 94 20.98 -3.71 0.22
N MET A 95 21.89 -3.12 0.99
CA MET A 95 21.74 -1.80 1.61
C MET A 95 21.65 -0.66 0.58
N ASN A 96 22.46 -0.67 -0.48
CA ASN A 96 22.43 0.38 -1.51
C ASN A 96 21.17 0.30 -2.38
N TYR A 97 20.69 -0.91 -2.67
CA TYR A 97 19.46 -1.10 -3.46
C TYR A 97 18.22 -0.61 -2.68
N TYR A 98 18.18 -0.92 -1.38
CA TYR A 98 17.09 -0.46 -0.51
C TYR A 98 17.14 1.06 -0.29
N ALA A 99 18.34 1.64 -0.19
CA ALA A 99 18.53 3.09 -0.11
C ALA A 99 18.03 3.80 -1.39
N PHE A 100 18.43 3.33 -2.57
CA PHE A 100 17.98 3.90 -3.85
C PHE A 100 16.46 3.77 -4.05
N LEU A 101 15.89 2.62 -3.69
CA LEU A 101 14.44 2.40 -3.70
C LEU A 101 13.71 3.36 -2.75
N SER A 102 14.28 3.61 -1.56
CA SER A 102 13.72 4.51 -0.57
C SER A 102 13.77 5.96 -1.02
N ILE A 103 14.90 6.40 -1.59
CA ILE A 103 15.07 7.76 -2.15
C ILE A 103 14.09 7.98 -3.33
N SER A 104 13.98 7.01 -4.24
CA SER A 104 13.04 7.07 -5.36
C SER A 104 11.58 7.10 -4.89
N SER A 105 11.25 6.31 -3.86
CA SER A 105 9.91 6.32 -3.25
C SER A 105 9.59 7.66 -2.60
N LEU A 106 10.57 8.28 -1.95
CA LEU A 106 10.42 9.56 -1.26
C LEU A 106 10.17 10.68 -2.27
N LEU A 107 10.94 10.72 -3.36
CA LEU A 107 10.75 11.69 -4.45
C LEU A 107 9.40 11.54 -5.17
N LEU A 108 8.88 10.31 -5.35
CA LEU A 108 7.58 10.10 -5.97
C LEU A 108 6.41 10.42 -5.03
N SER A 109 6.57 10.18 -3.73
CA SER A 109 5.52 10.36 -2.72
C SER A 109 5.34 11.81 -2.31
N THR A 110 6.41 12.62 -2.27
CA THR A 110 6.36 14.02 -1.86
C THR A 110 5.37 14.86 -2.70
N PRO A 111 5.41 14.86 -4.05
CA PRO A 111 4.48 15.65 -4.83
C PRO A 111 3.04 15.12 -4.73
N PHE A 112 2.85 13.80 -4.67
CA PHE A 112 1.53 13.20 -4.49
C PHE A 112 0.89 13.56 -3.14
N ALA A 113 1.69 13.58 -2.06
CA ALA A 113 1.23 13.97 -0.74
C ALA A 113 0.83 15.46 -0.68
N ILE A 114 1.61 16.34 -1.31
CA ILE A 114 1.32 17.78 -1.35
C ILE A 114 0.05 18.07 -2.17
N VAL A 115 -0.17 17.39 -3.29
CA VAL A 115 -1.38 17.62 -4.11
C VAL A 115 -2.64 17.13 -3.39
N VAL A 116 -2.56 15.97 -2.73
CA VAL A 116 -3.74 15.32 -2.12
C VAL A 116 -4.08 15.88 -0.74
N GLN A 117 -3.10 16.32 0.05
CA GLN A 117 -3.31 16.81 1.41
C GLN A 117 -2.94 18.30 1.60
N GLY A 118 -2.20 18.90 0.66
CA GLY A 118 -1.69 20.26 0.78
C GLY A 118 -2.77 21.33 0.95
N PRO A 119 -3.87 21.34 0.17
CA PRO A 119 -4.91 22.36 0.33
C PRO A 119 -5.59 22.28 1.71
N THR A 120 -5.87 21.07 2.18
CA THR A 120 -6.54 20.81 3.47
C THR A 120 -5.63 21.07 4.65
N LEU A 121 -4.34 20.69 4.59
CA LEU A 121 -3.34 20.98 5.63
C LEU A 121 -2.97 22.46 5.70
N TRP A 122 -2.89 23.15 4.55
CA TRP A 122 -2.57 24.58 4.51
C TRP A 122 -3.72 25.43 5.08
N VAL A 123 -4.96 25.11 4.73
CA VAL A 123 -6.15 25.80 5.26
C VAL A 123 -6.35 25.49 6.75
N ALA A 124 -6.19 24.23 7.17
CA ALA A 124 -6.29 23.86 8.59
C ALA A 124 -5.14 24.47 9.42
N GLY A 125 -3.93 24.49 8.88
CA GLY A 125 -2.77 25.17 9.48
C GLY A 125 -3.02 26.66 9.63
N TRP A 126 -3.47 27.34 8.57
CA TRP A 126 -3.80 28.77 8.59
C TRP A 126 -4.83 29.12 9.67
N GLN A 127 -5.90 28.34 9.80
CA GLN A 127 -6.94 28.56 10.83
C GLN A 127 -6.41 28.29 12.26
N THR A 128 -5.52 27.32 12.43
CA THR A 128 -4.90 27.02 13.73
C THR A 128 -3.91 28.12 14.13
N THR A 129 -3.15 28.63 13.17
CA THR A 129 -2.21 29.74 13.35
C THR A 129 -2.95 31.06 13.63
N VAL A 130 -4.05 31.35 12.94
CA VAL A 130 -4.87 32.56 13.19
C VAL A 130 -5.59 32.50 14.54
N SER A 131 -6.00 31.31 15.01
CA SER A 131 -6.64 31.17 16.33
C SER A 131 -5.65 31.21 17.51
N GLN A 132 -4.41 30.76 17.32
CA GLN A 132 -3.35 30.87 18.34
C GLN A 132 -2.67 32.25 18.37
N ILE A 133 -2.65 33.00 17.27
CA ILE A 133 -2.00 34.33 17.15
C ILE A 133 -3.03 35.48 17.26
N GLY A 134 -4.11 35.31 18.03
CA GLY A 134 -5.00 36.43 18.35
C GLY A 134 -4.23 37.72 18.75
N PRO A 135 -4.89 38.88 18.60
CA PRO A 135 -4.56 40.01 17.73
C PRO A 135 -3.21 40.71 18.02
N ASN A 136 -2.08 40.01 17.92
CA ASN A 136 -0.76 40.63 18.06
C ASN A 136 -0.03 40.83 16.72
N PHE A 137 -0.75 40.76 15.60
CA PHE A 137 -0.23 41.05 14.25
C PHE A 137 -0.39 42.53 13.86
N VAL A 138 -0.19 43.46 14.81
CA VAL A 138 -0.06 44.89 14.49
C VAL A 138 0.99 45.52 15.42
N TRP A 139 2.26 45.47 15.00
CA TRP A 139 3.20 46.60 14.94
C TRP A 139 4.54 46.14 14.35
#